data_AF-W9REC5-F1
#
_entry.id   AF-W9REC5-F1
#
_cell.length_a   1.000
_cell.length_b   1.000
_cell.length_c   1.000
_cell.angle_alpha   90.00
_cell.angle_beta   90.00
_cell.angle_gamma   90.00
#
_symmetry.space_group_name_H-M   'P 1'
#
loop_
_entity.id
_entity.type
_entity.pdbx_description
1 polymer ?
#
loop_
_entity_poly.entity_id
_entity_poly.type
_entity_poly.pdbx_seq_one_letter_code
_entity_poly.pdbx_strand_id
1 'polypeptide(L)'
;MERKSMAFLNLIKKRKSMASSSSAIPPPTPSSPSSFFAAINMGTNSFKLLIVQAHPTGCFLPLLRRKDPVLLGRRHYHQTPTSPFAIFAFSELRALKALNTFQTLLRAHNIPTTHTRCVATSAVHETANKSEFLENVREKTGLEVKVLSGEEEARLV
;
A
#
# COMPACT_ATOMS: atom_id res chain seq x y z
N MET A 1 10.25 65.75 10.00
CA MET A 1 10.50 64.43 9.37
C MET A 1 9.21 63.63 9.49
N GLU A 2 8.16 63.97 8.71
CA GLU A 2 6.83 63.35 8.90
C GLU A 2 5.83 63.77 7.80
N ARG A 3 6.11 63.46 6.51
CA ARG A 3 5.17 63.76 5.41
C ARG A 3 5.10 62.69 4.32
N LYS A 4 5.24 61.41 4.68
CA LYS A 4 4.99 60.28 3.76
C LYS A 4 4.05 59.20 4.33
N SER A 5 3.24 59.53 5.34
CA SER A 5 2.27 58.59 5.96
C SER A 5 0.80 58.86 5.61
N MET A 6 0.51 59.71 4.61
CA MET A 6 -0.88 60.08 4.24
C MET A 6 -1.27 59.75 2.79
N ALA A 7 -0.39 59.07 2.03
CA ALA A 7 -0.71 58.59 0.68
C ALA A 7 -1.23 57.13 0.65
N PHE A 8 -1.09 56.38 1.76
CA PHE A 8 -1.46 54.95 1.81
C PHE A 8 -2.89 54.70 2.32
N LEU A 9 -3.55 55.68 2.94
CA LEU A 9 -4.89 55.50 3.52
C LEU A 9 -6.05 55.86 2.58
N ASN A 10 -5.78 56.51 1.43
CA ASN A 10 -6.82 56.91 0.48
C ASN A 10 -7.05 55.92 -0.67
N LEU A 11 -6.31 54.80 -0.72
CA LEU A 11 -6.56 53.71 -1.66
C LEU A 11 -7.61 52.71 -1.14
N ILE A 12 -8.04 52.83 0.13
CA ILE A 12 -8.89 51.84 0.81
C ILE A 12 -10.38 52.27 0.87
N LYS A 13 -10.77 53.45 0.37
CA LYS A 13 -12.14 53.99 0.57
C LYS A 13 -12.94 54.36 -0.68
N LYS A 14 -12.57 53.88 -1.87
CA LYS A 14 -13.35 54.18 -3.08
C LYS A 14 -13.65 52.92 -3.90
N ARG A 15 -14.70 52.21 -3.48
CA ARG A 15 -15.71 51.54 -4.34
C ARG A 15 -16.71 50.77 -3.47
N LYS A 16 -17.78 51.46 -3.07
CA LYS A 16 -19.08 50.82 -2.82
C LYS A 16 -20.06 51.38 -3.85
N SER A 17 -20.91 50.48 -4.33
CA SER A 17 -22.09 50.68 -5.18
C SER A 17 -21.86 50.66 -6.70
N MET A 18 -21.97 49.46 -7.29
CA MET A 18 -22.97 49.21 -8.33
C MET A 18 -23.12 47.71 -8.62
N ALA A 19 -24.38 47.26 -8.64
CA ALA A 19 -24.94 46.04 -9.22
C ALA A 19 -24.55 44.66 -8.60
N SER A 20 -25.60 43.99 -8.14
CA SER A 20 -25.65 42.58 -7.79
C SER A 20 -25.40 41.69 -9.00
N SER A 21 -24.40 40.83 -8.89
CA SER A 21 -24.54 39.44 -9.33
C SER A 21 -23.76 38.59 -8.33
N SER A 22 -24.49 37.80 -7.55
CA SER A 22 -23.91 36.87 -6.60
C SER A 22 -23.25 35.72 -7.40
N SER A 23 -22.02 35.90 -7.86
CA SER A 23 -21.19 34.75 -8.19
C SER A 23 -20.68 34.17 -6.87
N ALA A 24 -21.50 33.30 -6.27
CA ALA A 24 -21.02 32.42 -5.23
C ALA A 24 -19.72 31.78 -5.74
N ILE A 25 -18.64 31.88 -4.96
CA ILE A 25 -17.50 30.99 -5.14
C ILE A 25 -18.13 29.60 -5.09
N PRO A 26 -18.07 28.79 -6.17
CA PRO A 26 -18.63 27.47 -6.11
C PRO A 26 -17.95 26.77 -4.92
N PRO A 27 -18.70 26.08 -4.05
CA PRO A 27 -18.08 25.30 -2.98
C PRO A 27 -16.99 24.42 -3.62
N PRO A 28 -15.84 24.20 -2.95
CA PRO A 28 -14.84 23.29 -3.46
C PRO A 28 -15.57 22.03 -3.87
N THR A 29 -15.54 21.75 -5.17
CA THR A 29 -16.16 20.55 -5.74
C THR A 29 -15.63 19.39 -4.90
N PRO A 30 -16.48 18.44 -4.45
CA PRO A 30 -15.97 17.28 -3.74
C PRO A 30 -14.89 16.67 -4.62
N SER A 31 -13.63 16.84 -4.23
CA SER A 31 -12.49 16.24 -4.89
C SER A 31 -12.82 14.76 -5.00
N SER A 32 -12.86 14.23 -6.22
CA SER A 32 -13.32 12.87 -6.48
C SER A 32 -12.69 11.94 -5.45
N PRO A 33 -13.49 11.06 -4.80
CA PRO A 33 -13.03 10.35 -3.61
C PRO A 33 -11.72 9.64 -3.90
N SER A 34 -10.67 10.03 -3.17
CA SER A 34 -9.36 9.41 -3.31
C SER A 34 -9.49 7.94 -2.95
N SER A 35 -9.07 7.06 -3.85
CA SER A 35 -9.13 5.61 -3.63
C SER A 35 -7.85 5.14 -2.95
N PHE A 36 -7.96 4.27 -1.95
CA PHE A 36 -6.81 3.62 -1.34
C PHE A 36 -6.53 2.28 -2.02
N PHE A 37 -5.25 2.01 -2.26
CA PHE A 37 -4.77 0.74 -2.79
C PHE A 37 -3.68 0.18 -1.90
N ALA A 38 -3.53 -1.14 -1.92
CA ALA A 38 -2.50 -1.83 -1.19
C ALA A 38 -1.73 -2.84 -2.06
N ALA A 39 -0.44 -2.92 -1.81
CA ALA A 39 0.43 -3.95 -2.36
C ALA A 39 1.09 -4.73 -1.22
N ILE A 40 0.93 -6.05 -1.23
CA ILE A 40 1.62 -6.98 -0.34
C ILE A 40 2.62 -7.78 -1.16
N ASN A 41 3.87 -7.80 -0.72
CA ASN A 41 4.92 -8.62 -1.31
C ASN A 41 5.44 -9.61 -0.26
N MET A 42 5.32 -10.90 -0.57
CA MET A 42 5.81 -12.02 0.22
C MET A 42 7.19 -12.43 -0.32
N GLY A 43 8.23 -11.79 0.23
CA GLY A 43 9.62 -12.12 -0.05
C GLY A 43 10.16 -13.27 0.80
N THR A 44 11.34 -13.75 0.45
CA THR A 44 12.03 -14.86 1.16
C THR A 44 12.39 -14.55 2.61
N ASN A 45 12.76 -13.29 2.89
CA ASN A 45 13.28 -12.83 4.18
C ASN A 45 12.36 -11.84 4.91
N SER A 46 11.38 -11.28 4.21
CA SER A 46 10.45 -10.30 4.77
C SER A 46 9.22 -10.17 3.92
N PHE A 47 8.10 -9.91 4.58
CA PHE A 47 6.89 -9.48 3.92
C PHE A 47 6.78 -7.97 4.00
N LYS A 48 6.26 -7.34 2.95
CA LYS A 48 6.12 -5.89 2.85
C LYS A 48 4.66 -5.54 2.53
N LEU A 49 4.15 -4.51 3.18
CA LEU A 49 2.87 -3.86 2.86
C LEU A 49 3.15 -2.41 2.50
N LEU A 50 2.58 -1.97 1.38
CA LEU A 50 2.50 -0.58 0.97
C LEU A 50 1.04 -0.21 0.78
N ILE A 51 0.56 0.81 1.49
CA ILE A 51 -0.73 1.44 1.25
C ILE A 51 -0.48 2.80 0.59
N VAL A 52 -1.20 3.07 -0.48
CA VAL A 52 -1.14 4.34 -1.21
C VAL A 52 -2.53 4.95 -1.33
N GLN A 53 -2.58 6.28 -1.33
CA GLN A 53 -3.73 7.05 -1.76
C GLN A 53 -3.55 7.40 -3.24
N ALA A 54 -4.48 6.97 -4.08
CA ALA A 54 -4.54 7.36 -5.48
C ALA A 54 -5.33 8.67 -5.62
N HIS A 55 -4.69 9.67 -6.20
CA HIS A 55 -5.33 10.93 -6.57
C HIS A 55 -5.90 10.83 -7.99
N PRO A 56 -7.03 11.49 -8.30
CA PRO A 56 -7.61 11.48 -9.65
C PRO A 56 -6.67 11.96 -10.76
N THR A 57 -5.62 12.70 -10.41
CA THR A 57 -4.57 13.16 -11.34
C THR A 57 -3.56 12.07 -11.73
N GLY A 58 -3.73 10.83 -11.22
CA GLY A 58 -2.81 9.71 -11.48
C GLY A 58 -1.62 9.63 -10.51
N CYS A 59 -1.54 10.52 -9.52
CA CYS A 59 -0.49 10.49 -8.52
C CYS A 59 -0.81 9.49 -7.40
N PHE A 60 0.20 8.75 -6.95
CA PHE A 60 0.11 7.87 -5.79
C PHE A 60 0.91 8.44 -4.62
N LEU A 61 0.25 8.65 -3.47
CA LEU A 61 0.88 9.12 -2.25
C LEU A 61 1.02 7.94 -1.27
N PRO A 62 2.26 7.53 -0.91
CA PRO A 62 2.47 6.50 0.10
C PRO A 62 1.93 6.96 1.47
N LEU A 63 1.02 6.18 2.05
CA LEU A 63 0.48 6.45 3.38
C LEU A 63 1.10 5.57 4.45
N LEU A 64 1.27 4.28 4.15
CA LEU A 64 1.82 3.33 5.10
C LEU A 64 2.79 2.39 4.40
N ARG A 65 3.97 2.24 5.01
CA ARG A 65 4.96 1.21 4.66
C ARG A 65 5.19 0.36 5.89
N ARG A 66 5.04 -0.95 5.74
CA ARG A 66 5.35 -1.91 6.79
C ARG A 66 6.19 -3.04 6.23
N LYS A 67 7.16 -3.49 7.02
CA LYS A 67 8.02 -4.62 6.70
C LYS A 67 8.09 -5.53 7.93
N ASP A 68 7.62 -6.76 7.77
CA ASP A 68 7.65 -7.76 8.83
C ASP A 68 8.68 -8.83 8.44
N PRO A 69 9.71 -9.08 9.28
CA PRO A 69 10.67 -10.14 9.03
C PRO A 69 9.99 -11.51 9.04
N VAL A 70 10.06 -12.21 7.91
CA VAL A 70 9.49 -13.55 7.72
C VAL A 70 10.50 -14.34 6.91
N LEU A 71 11.11 -15.34 7.53
CA LEU A 71 12.05 -16.22 6.86
C LEU A 71 11.29 -17.40 6.29
N LEU A 72 10.84 -17.30 5.03
CA LEU A 72 10.27 -18.43 4.31
C LEU A 72 11.37 -19.40 3.85
N GLY A 73 12.54 -18.86 3.48
CA GLY A 73 13.58 -19.66 2.85
C GLY A 73 14.93 -19.66 3.53
N ARG A 74 15.22 -20.77 4.21
CA ARG A 74 16.56 -21.32 4.36
C ARG A 74 16.51 -22.82 4.16
N ARG A 75 17.54 -23.33 3.49
CA ARG A 75 17.89 -24.74 3.65
C ARG A 75 18.37 -24.93 5.09
N HIS A 76 17.75 -25.84 5.84
CA HIS A 76 18.26 -26.19 7.17
C HIS A 76 19.64 -26.83 7.05
N TYR A 77 20.45 -26.76 8.12
CA TYR A 77 21.83 -27.26 8.14
C TYR A 77 21.95 -28.74 7.70
N HIS A 78 20.89 -29.53 7.90
CA HIS A 78 20.83 -30.95 7.53
C HIS A 78 20.25 -31.23 6.13
N GLN A 79 19.89 -30.20 5.37
CA GLN A 79 19.37 -30.37 4.02
C GLN A 79 20.52 -30.39 3.01
N THR A 80 20.60 -31.48 2.26
CA THR A 80 21.49 -31.58 1.11
C THR A 80 21.05 -30.60 0.01
N PRO A 81 21.94 -30.25 -0.94
CA PRO A 81 21.57 -29.50 -2.14
C PRO A 81 20.48 -30.16 -2.99
N THR A 82 20.18 -31.44 -2.76
CA THR A 82 19.12 -32.22 -3.41
C THR A 82 17.83 -32.26 -2.61
N SER A 83 17.81 -31.82 -1.35
CA SER A 83 16.59 -31.78 -0.54
C SER A 83 15.64 -30.73 -1.12
N PRO A 84 14.35 -31.09 -1.32
CA PRO A 84 13.36 -30.15 -1.83
C PRO A 84 13.19 -28.99 -0.84
N PHE A 85 13.11 -27.78 -1.37
CA PHE A 85 12.80 -26.61 -0.59
C PHE A 85 11.33 -26.71 -0.11
N ALA A 86 11.11 -26.54 1.20
CA ALA A 86 9.81 -26.67 1.84
C ALA A 86 9.62 -25.54 2.85
N ILE A 87 8.41 -24.98 2.91
CA ILE A 87 8.03 -24.04 3.97
C ILE A 87 7.68 -24.88 5.21
N PHE A 88 8.44 -24.69 6.28
CA PHE A 88 8.21 -25.38 7.55
C PHE A 88 7.14 -24.68 8.38
N ALA A 89 6.48 -25.43 9.27
CA ALA A 89 5.39 -24.95 10.11
C ALA A 89 5.74 -23.65 10.89
N PHE A 90 6.97 -23.51 11.37
CA PHE A 90 7.39 -22.29 12.07
C PHE A 90 7.49 -21.06 11.15
N SER A 91 7.98 -21.24 9.91
CA SER A 91 8.02 -20.19 8.90
C SER A 91 6.61 -19.79 8.46
N GLU A 92 5.74 -20.78 8.30
CA GLU A 92 4.33 -20.56 7.98
C GLU A 92 3.59 -19.79 9.08
N LEU A 93 3.76 -20.16 10.36
CA LEU A 93 3.16 -19.43 11.49
C LEU A 93 3.59 -17.96 11.50
N ARG A 94 4.85 -17.67 11.19
CA ARG A 94 5.35 -16.28 11.07
C ARG A 94 4.73 -15.56 9.88
N ALA A 95 4.62 -16.23 8.74
CA ALA A 95 3.97 -15.69 7.55
C ALA A 95 2.50 -15.33 7.83
N LEU A 96 1.74 -16.25 8.41
CA LEU A 96 0.34 -16.04 8.78
C LEU A 96 0.18 -14.89 9.80
N LYS A 97 1.08 -14.77 10.77
CA LYS A 97 1.08 -13.65 11.73
C LYS A 97 1.30 -12.30 11.04
N ALA A 98 2.26 -12.21 10.13
CA ALA A 98 2.52 -10.99 9.35
C ALA A 98 1.30 -10.62 8.48
N LEU A 99 0.75 -11.59 7.75
CA LEU A 99 -0.40 -11.38 6.88
C LEU A 99 -1.68 -10.99 7.64
N ASN A 100 -1.92 -11.59 8.81
CA ASN A 100 -3.01 -11.15 9.70
C ASN A 100 -2.84 -9.71 10.17
N THR A 101 -1.60 -9.30 10.43
CA THR A 101 -1.34 -7.91 10.78
C THR A 101 -1.59 -6.97 9.59
N PHE A 102 -1.21 -7.37 8.38
CA PHE A 102 -1.50 -6.59 7.18
C PHE A 102 -2.99 -6.47 6.93
N GLN A 103 -3.75 -7.56 7.07
CA GLN A 103 -5.21 -7.50 7.00
C GLN A 103 -5.82 -6.52 8.01
N THR A 104 -5.35 -6.51 9.26
CA THR A 104 -5.83 -5.54 10.25
C THR A 104 -5.58 -4.10 9.78
N LEU A 105 -4.44 -3.84 9.15
CA LEU A 105 -4.14 -2.53 8.56
C LEU A 105 -5.03 -2.21 7.35
N LEU A 106 -5.28 -3.17 6.47
CA LEU A 106 -6.20 -3.00 5.33
C LEU A 106 -7.61 -2.65 5.81
N ARG A 107 -8.12 -3.39 6.80
CA ARG A 107 -9.44 -3.12 7.41
C ARG A 107 -9.50 -1.76 8.08
N ALA A 108 -8.46 -1.37 8.82
CA ALA A 108 -8.40 -0.06 9.48
C ALA A 108 -8.45 1.11 8.48
N HIS A 109 -7.98 0.90 7.24
CA HIS A 109 -8.02 1.89 6.16
C HIS A 109 -9.21 1.68 5.20
N ASN A 110 -10.15 0.78 5.50
CA ASN A 110 -11.29 0.43 4.65
C ASN A 110 -10.90 0.06 3.21
N ILE A 111 -9.77 -0.64 3.04
CA ILE A 111 -9.28 -1.05 1.72
C ILE A 111 -9.94 -2.38 1.35
N PRO A 112 -10.75 -2.45 0.28
CA PRO A 112 -11.35 -3.71 -0.14
C PRO A 112 -10.30 -4.63 -0.77
N THR A 113 -10.61 -5.93 -0.82
CA THR A 113 -9.75 -6.93 -1.47
C THR A 113 -9.50 -6.62 -2.94
N THR A 114 -10.48 -6.06 -3.65
CA THR A 114 -10.37 -5.62 -5.06
C THR A 114 -9.32 -4.52 -5.28
N HIS A 115 -8.94 -3.79 -4.22
CA HIS A 115 -7.90 -2.76 -4.24
C HIS A 115 -6.58 -3.25 -3.65
N THR A 116 -6.48 -4.54 -3.32
CA THR A 116 -5.30 -5.15 -2.71
C THR A 116 -4.68 -6.15 -3.67
N ARG A 117 -3.39 -5.99 -3.97
CA ARG A 117 -2.61 -6.95 -4.75
C ARG A 117 -1.60 -7.65 -3.83
N CYS A 118 -1.76 -8.95 -3.63
CA CYS A 118 -0.82 -9.78 -2.88
C CYS A 118 -0.01 -10.66 -3.82
N VAL A 119 1.31 -10.56 -3.76
CA VAL A 119 2.22 -11.34 -4.59
C VAL A 119 3.26 -12.08 -3.76
N ALA A 120 3.62 -13.29 -4.19
CA ALA A 120 4.75 -14.05 -3.66
C ALA A 120 5.82 -14.27 -4.73
N THR A 121 7.07 -14.37 -4.28
CA THR A 121 8.28 -14.39 -5.14
C THR A 121 9.02 -15.72 -5.01
N SER A 122 10.27 -15.75 -5.47
CA SER A 122 11.24 -16.88 -5.46
C SER A 122 11.01 -17.98 -4.39
N ALA A 123 10.98 -17.67 -3.09
CA ALA A 123 10.80 -18.71 -2.07
C ALA A 123 9.50 -19.52 -2.21
N VAL A 124 8.37 -18.87 -2.48
CA VAL A 124 7.10 -19.59 -2.63
C VAL A 124 7.01 -20.26 -4.00
N HIS A 125 7.69 -19.71 -5.01
CA HIS A 125 7.75 -20.31 -6.34
C HIS A 125 8.49 -21.67 -6.31
N GLU A 126 9.59 -21.75 -5.57
CA GLU A 126 10.49 -22.92 -5.52
C GLU A 126 10.06 -24.01 -4.53
N THR A 127 9.08 -23.74 -3.66
CA THR A 127 8.71 -24.67 -2.59
C THR A 127 7.80 -25.80 -3.07
N ALA A 128 8.11 -27.03 -2.64
CA ALA A 128 7.37 -28.23 -3.02
C ALA A 128 5.94 -28.24 -2.45
N ASN A 129 5.74 -27.66 -1.25
CA ASN A 129 4.45 -27.57 -0.57
C ASN A 129 3.72 -26.24 -0.80
N LYS A 130 3.93 -25.58 -1.94
CA LYS A 130 3.37 -24.24 -2.19
C LYS A 130 1.84 -24.22 -2.14
N SER A 131 1.19 -25.25 -2.68
CA SER A 131 -0.28 -25.30 -2.75
C SER A 131 -0.91 -25.33 -1.36
N GLU A 132 -0.36 -26.15 -0.46
CA GLU A 132 -0.82 -26.24 0.94
C GLU A 132 -0.61 -24.90 1.66
N PHE A 133 0.58 -24.31 1.53
CA PHE A 133 0.87 -23.02 2.14
C PHE A 133 -0.07 -21.90 1.64
N LEU A 134 -0.31 -21.83 0.33
CA LEU A 134 -1.19 -20.82 -0.27
C LEU A 134 -2.65 -21.01 0.15
N GLU A 135 -3.10 -22.26 0.27
CA GLU A 135 -4.44 -22.57 0.76
C GLU A 135 -4.61 -22.16 2.21
N ASN A 136 -3.64 -22.47 3.08
CA ASN A 136 -3.64 -22.03 4.47
C ASN A 136 -3.65 -20.51 4.59
N VAL A 137 -2.89 -19.80 3.74
CA VAL A 137 -2.94 -18.34 3.67
C VAL A 137 -4.34 -17.86 3.30
N ARG A 138 -4.95 -18.43 2.26
CA ARG A 138 -6.29 -18.07 1.80
C ARG A 138 -7.35 -18.32 2.89
N GLU A 139 -7.35 -19.48 3.51
CA GLU A 139 -8.31 -19.83 4.57
C GLU A 139 -8.18 -18.96 5.81
N LYS A 140 -6.95 -18.72 6.28
CA LYS A 140 -6.70 -17.98 7.52
C LYS A 140 -6.76 -16.48 7.33
N THR A 141 -6.55 -15.98 6.12
CA THR A 141 -6.41 -14.54 5.87
C THR A 141 -7.34 -13.97 4.81
N GLY A 142 -8.02 -14.79 4.01
CA GLY A 142 -8.80 -14.33 2.88
C GLY A 142 -7.99 -13.64 1.77
N LEU A 143 -6.65 -13.60 1.88
CA LEU A 143 -5.79 -13.02 0.86
C LEU A 143 -5.55 -14.04 -0.24
N GLU A 144 -5.91 -13.66 -1.46
CA GLU A 144 -5.49 -14.38 -2.66
C GLU A 144 -4.07 -13.96 -3.04
N VAL A 145 -3.16 -14.92 -3.09
CA VAL A 145 -1.74 -14.68 -3.37
C VAL A 145 -1.42 -15.12 -4.79
N LYS A 146 -0.97 -14.18 -5.63
CA LYS A 146 -0.40 -14.52 -6.93
C LYS A 146 1.09 -14.86 -6.77
N VAL A 147 1.48 -16.08 -7.10
CA VAL A 147 2.90 -16.45 -7.20
C VAL A 147 3.44 -15.95 -8.54
N LEU A 148 4.51 -15.17 -8.49
CA LEU A 148 5.19 -14.67 -9.67
C LEU A 148 6.28 -15.63 -10.11
N SER A 149 6.47 -15.78 -11.43
CA SER A 149 7.70 -16.36 -11.96
C SER A 149 8.89 -15.41 -11.74
N GLY A 150 10.12 -15.93 -11.81
CA GLY A 150 11.32 -15.07 -11.70
C GLY A 150 11.37 -13.99 -12.79
N GLU A 151 10.86 -14.29 -13.98
CA GLU A 151 10.76 -13.33 -15.09
C GLU A 151 9.68 -12.26 -14.85
N GLU A 152 8.55 -12.63 -14.24
CA GLU A 152 7.52 -11.67 -13.84
C GLU A 152 8.03 -10.77 -12.71
N GLU A 153 8.77 -11.33 -11.74
CA GLU A 153 9.41 -10.58 -10.67
C GLU A 153 10.40 -9.54 -11.25
N ALA A 154 11.24 -9.93 -12.20
CA ALA A 154 12.22 -9.06 -12.83
C ALA A 154 11.61 -7.87 -13.60
N ARG A 155 10.34 -7.94 -14.03
CA ARG A 155 9.64 -6.82 -14.70
C ARG A 155 9.07 -5.80 -13.71
N LEU A 156 9.04 -6.12 -12.42
CA LEU A 156 8.42 -5.30 -11.38
C LEU A 156 9.43 -4.53 -10.51
N VAL A 157 10.74 -4.74 -10.73
CA VAL A 157 11.87 -4.01 -10.11
C VAL A 157 12.50 -3.04 -11.11
#